data_AF-A0A7K2MLN1-F1
#
_entry.id   AF-A0A7K2MLN1-F1
#
_cell.length_a   1.000
_cell.length_b   1.000
_cell.length_c   1.000
_cell.angle_alpha   90.00
_cell.angle_beta   90.00
_cell.angle_gamma   90.00
#
_symmetry.space_group_name_H-M   'P 1'
#
loop_
_entity.id
_entity.type
_entity.pdbx_description
1 polymer ?
#
loop_
_entity_poly.entity_id
_entity_poly.type
_entity_poly.pdbx_seq_one_letter_code
_entity_poly.pdbx_strand_id
1 'polypeptide(L)'
;GRRVPRALRADEDAIHEAFPGRVAVQPYLSGESERLATALGLDRLDWYNVHPGPAVRALLNLLPGRLAAGDDPDRLAERLILAADLDLAGRKPYYVMDFALTGTASGTPATAGLTLRAASSYRLTAAVGALVVDAVLRGEAPAGVHFACDVLEPDRVVRHLREHAVADLRLTGAAAGAEQTEEGVL
;
A
#
# COMPACT_ATOMS: atom_id res chain seq x y z
N GLY A 1 20.89 2.06 3.38
CA GLY A 1 21.03 1.15 2.23
C GLY A 1 21.35 1.91 0.96
N ARG A 2 21.54 1.23 -0.18
CA ARG A 2 21.66 1.85 -1.52
C ARG A 2 20.60 1.27 -2.45
N ARG A 3 20.03 2.09 -3.33
CA ARG A 3 19.13 1.60 -4.39
C ARG A 3 19.89 0.69 -5.35
N VAL A 4 19.35 -0.49 -5.61
CA VAL A 4 19.89 -1.43 -6.61
C VAL A 4 18.93 -1.48 -7.81
N PRO A 5 19.30 -0.92 -8.97
CA PRO A 5 18.44 -0.91 -10.13
C PRO A 5 18.23 -2.34 -10.66
N ARG A 6 17.00 -2.65 -11.10
CA ARG A 6 16.61 -3.94 -11.72
C ARG A 6 16.88 -5.19 -10.86
N ALA A 7 16.89 -5.04 -9.54
CA ALA A 7 17.05 -6.17 -8.61
C ALA A 7 15.82 -7.10 -8.59
N LEU A 8 14.64 -6.53 -8.82
CA LEU A 8 13.37 -7.25 -8.87
C LEU A 8 12.89 -7.39 -10.31
N ARG A 9 12.10 -8.42 -10.58
CA ARG A 9 11.49 -8.68 -11.89
C ARG A 9 9.98 -8.53 -11.80
N ALA A 10 9.39 -8.03 -12.88
CA ALA A 10 7.95 -8.14 -13.04
C ALA A 10 7.57 -9.59 -13.29
N ASP A 11 6.39 -9.98 -12.82
CA ASP A 11 5.75 -11.25 -13.13
C ASP A 11 4.31 -10.95 -13.55
N GLU A 12 3.91 -11.50 -14.68
CA GLU A 12 2.62 -11.25 -15.30
C GLU A 12 1.52 -12.17 -14.78
N ASP A 13 1.91 -13.25 -14.10
CA ASP A 13 1.01 -14.34 -13.72
C ASP A 13 1.32 -14.89 -12.32
N ALA A 14 1.48 -13.98 -11.37
CA ALA A 14 1.77 -14.30 -9.98
C ALA A 14 0.51 -14.76 -9.21
N ILE A 15 0.70 -15.69 -8.27
CA ILE A 15 -0.31 -16.07 -7.28
C ILE A 15 0.22 -15.69 -5.90
N HIS A 16 -0.61 -15.00 -5.11
CA HIS A 16 -0.27 -14.60 -3.75
C HIS A 16 -1.53 -14.61 -2.88
N GLU A 17 -1.43 -15.14 -1.66
CA GLU A 17 -2.60 -15.41 -0.79
C GLU A 17 -3.44 -14.17 -0.47
N ALA A 18 -2.80 -13.01 -0.40
CA ALA A 18 -3.48 -11.75 -0.13
C ALA A 18 -4.38 -11.28 -1.30
N PHE A 19 -4.18 -11.74 -2.52
CA PHE A 19 -4.90 -11.25 -3.70
C PHE A 19 -5.82 -12.32 -4.29
N PRO A 20 -7.05 -11.97 -4.69
CA PRO A 20 -7.95 -12.92 -5.33
C PRO A 20 -7.47 -13.25 -6.75
N GLY A 21 -7.04 -14.51 -6.93
CA GLY A 21 -6.66 -15.04 -8.23
C GLY A 21 -5.25 -14.64 -8.66
N ARG A 22 -5.04 -14.64 -9.97
CA ARG A 22 -3.75 -14.30 -10.60
C ARG A 22 -3.63 -12.79 -10.79
N VAL A 23 -2.46 -12.26 -10.49
CA VAL A 23 -2.15 -10.83 -10.56
C VAL A 23 -0.82 -10.62 -11.28
N ALA A 24 -0.68 -9.46 -11.93
CA ALA A 24 0.62 -9.01 -12.38
C ALA A 24 1.29 -8.16 -11.28
N VAL A 25 2.55 -8.42 -11.00
CA VAL A 25 3.36 -7.63 -10.05
C VAL A 25 4.42 -6.85 -10.80
N GLN A 26 4.55 -5.57 -10.49
CA GLN A 26 5.49 -4.66 -11.13
C GLN A 26 6.37 -4.00 -10.07
N PRO A 27 7.70 -4.21 -10.10
CA PRO A 27 8.61 -3.53 -9.19
C PRO A 27 8.46 -2.01 -9.26
N TYR A 28 8.27 -1.39 -8.11
CA TYR A 28 8.16 0.06 -8.00
C TYR A 28 8.79 0.49 -6.68
N LEU A 29 9.81 1.35 -6.75
CA LEU A 29 10.46 1.89 -5.57
C LEU A 29 10.21 3.40 -5.55
N SER A 30 9.43 3.85 -4.57
CA SER A 30 9.17 5.27 -4.33
C SER A 30 10.14 5.83 -3.29
N GLY A 31 10.27 7.16 -3.24
CA GLY A 31 11.03 7.81 -2.18
C GLY A 31 10.42 7.58 -0.78
N GLU A 32 9.12 7.31 -0.69
CA GLU A 32 8.46 6.95 0.57
C GLU A 32 8.90 5.56 1.05
N SER A 33 8.97 4.59 0.15
CA SER A 33 9.50 3.25 0.44
C SER A 33 10.96 3.30 0.91
N GLU A 34 11.79 4.16 0.30
CA GLU A 34 13.19 4.36 0.72
C GLU A 34 13.31 4.98 2.12
N ARG A 35 12.47 5.97 2.43
CA ARG A 35 12.40 6.56 3.79
C ARG A 35 11.94 5.53 4.81
N LEU A 36 10.90 4.77 4.50
CA LEU A 36 10.38 3.72 5.38
C LEU A 36 11.46 2.67 5.69
N ALA A 37 12.18 2.19 4.68
CA ALA A 37 13.29 1.25 4.88
C ALA A 37 14.39 1.82 5.78
N THR A 38 14.68 3.11 5.65
CA THR A 38 15.67 3.80 6.49
C THR A 38 15.18 3.94 7.93
N ALA A 39 13.94 4.38 8.13
CA ALA A 39 13.33 4.57 9.44
C ALA A 39 13.24 3.26 10.23
N LEU A 40 12.94 2.15 9.56
CA LEU A 40 12.87 0.82 10.15
C LEU A 40 14.23 0.10 10.21
N GLY A 41 15.31 0.70 9.68
CA GLY A 41 16.63 0.09 9.65
C GLY A 41 16.71 -1.20 8.83
N LEU A 42 15.91 -1.32 7.77
CA LEU A 42 15.85 -2.53 6.95
C LEU A 42 17.12 -2.71 6.11
N ASP A 43 17.67 -3.93 6.13
CA ASP A 43 18.77 -4.33 5.24
C ASP A 43 18.31 -4.41 3.77
N ARG A 44 17.05 -4.78 3.56
CA ARG A 44 16.42 -4.96 2.26
C ARG A 44 14.93 -4.63 2.31
N LEU A 45 14.46 -3.93 1.28
CA LEU A 45 13.05 -3.71 1.00
C LEU A 45 12.77 -4.09 -0.46
N ASP A 46 11.83 -5.00 -0.66
CA ASP A 46 11.29 -5.35 -1.97
C ASP A 46 9.88 -4.78 -2.06
N TRP A 47 9.56 -4.04 -3.13
CA TRP A 47 8.26 -3.38 -3.28
C TRP A 47 7.70 -3.55 -4.69
N TYR A 48 6.42 -3.93 -4.74
CA TYR A 48 5.69 -4.21 -5.98
C TYR A 48 4.35 -3.47 -5.98
N ASN A 49 3.99 -2.91 -7.13
CA ASN A 49 2.61 -2.59 -7.45
C ASN A 49 1.92 -3.86 -7.96
N VAL A 50 0.67 -4.07 -7.56
CA VAL A 50 -0.11 -5.24 -7.95
C VAL A 50 -1.25 -4.82 -8.85
N HIS A 51 -1.37 -5.48 -10.00
CA HIS A 51 -2.39 -5.22 -11.01
C HIS A 51 -3.32 -6.43 -11.11
N PRO A 52 -4.61 -6.30 -10.75
CA PRO A 52 -5.54 -7.42 -10.70
C PRO A 52 -6.04 -7.88 -12.07
N GLY A 53 -5.82 -7.07 -13.10
CA GLY A 53 -6.25 -7.34 -14.46
C GLY A 53 -5.33 -6.69 -15.50
N PRO A 54 -5.31 -7.25 -16.73
CA PRO A 54 -4.37 -6.84 -17.77
C PRO A 54 -4.80 -5.58 -18.53
N ALA A 55 -6.10 -5.24 -18.59
CA ALA A 55 -6.59 -4.19 -19.49
C ALA A 55 -6.12 -2.80 -19.07
N VAL A 56 -6.26 -2.46 -17.78
CA VAL A 56 -5.77 -1.19 -17.22
C VAL A 56 -4.27 -1.08 -17.41
N ARG A 57 -3.53 -2.13 -17.06
CA ARG A 57 -2.06 -2.15 -17.12
C ARG A 57 -1.55 -1.99 -18.56
N ALA A 58 -2.17 -2.67 -19.52
CA ALA A 58 -1.83 -2.53 -20.93
C ALA A 58 -2.02 -1.08 -21.41
N LEU A 59 -3.08 -0.41 -20.97
CA LEU A 59 -3.30 1.00 -21.30
C LEU A 59 -2.29 1.91 -20.61
N LEU A 60 -2.02 1.72 -19.31
CA LEU A 60 -1.01 2.49 -18.57
C LEU A 60 0.38 2.44 -19.23
N ASN A 61 0.77 1.28 -19.77
CA ASN A 61 2.03 1.12 -20.50
C ASN A 61 2.09 1.94 -21.81
N LEU A 62 0.93 2.22 -22.42
CA LEU A 62 0.83 3.00 -23.65
C LEU A 62 0.63 4.50 -23.41
N LEU A 63 0.10 4.89 -22.24
CA LEU A 63 -0.31 6.26 -21.94
C LEU A 63 0.79 7.31 -22.18
N PRO A 64 2.05 7.13 -21.75
CA PRO A 64 3.07 8.15 -21.97
C PRO A 64 3.30 8.44 -23.46
N GLY A 65 3.34 7.40 -24.30
CA GLY A 65 3.51 7.55 -25.74
C GLY A 65 2.29 8.18 -26.42
N ARG A 66 1.08 7.85 -25.93
CA ARG A 66 -0.19 8.41 -26.43
C ARG A 66 -0.30 9.90 -26.14
N LEU A 67 -0.02 10.30 -24.90
CA LEU A 67 0.00 11.70 -24.49
C LEU A 67 1.06 12.50 -25.25
N ALA A 68 2.26 11.94 -25.43
CA ALA A 68 3.31 12.58 -26.21
C ALA A 68 2.94 12.73 -27.71
N ALA A 69 2.11 11.83 -28.24
CA ALA A 69 1.57 11.91 -29.60
C ALA A 69 0.41 12.91 -29.75
N GLY A 70 -0.05 13.52 -28.67
CA GLY A 70 -1.16 14.49 -28.68
C GLY A 70 -2.55 13.86 -28.68
N ASP A 71 -2.69 12.58 -28.28
CA ASP A 71 -4.00 11.97 -28.07
C ASP A 71 -4.75 12.76 -26.96
N ASP A 72 -6.06 12.95 -27.17
CA ASP A 72 -6.94 13.68 -26.27
C ASP A 72 -7.00 13.03 -24.85
N PRO A 73 -6.61 13.75 -23.79
CA PRO A 73 -6.62 13.25 -22.42
C PRO A 73 -7.99 12.74 -21.95
N ASP A 74 -9.08 13.39 -22.35
CA ASP A 74 -10.43 13.01 -21.90
C ASP A 74 -10.82 11.65 -22.49
N ARG A 75 -10.54 11.44 -23.77
CA ARG A 75 -10.71 10.12 -24.42
C ARG A 75 -9.81 9.05 -23.84
N LEU A 76 -8.59 9.40 -23.43
CA LEU A 76 -7.69 8.45 -22.77
C LEU A 76 -8.23 8.07 -21.38
N ALA A 77 -8.83 9.02 -20.65
CA ALA A 77 -9.49 8.76 -19.38
C ALA A 77 -10.71 7.84 -19.55
N GLU A 78 -11.58 8.09 -20.54
CA GLU A 78 -12.71 7.21 -20.87
C GLU A 78 -12.25 5.77 -21.17
N ARG A 79 -11.17 5.62 -21.95
CA ARG A 79 -10.58 4.31 -22.25
C ARG A 79 -10.03 3.61 -21.01
N LEU A 80 -9.48 4.37 -20.06
CA LEU A 80 -8.98 3.83 -18.80
C LEU A 80 -10.10 3.36 -17.89
N ILE A 81 -11.20 4.10 -17.84
CA ILE A 81 -12.42 3.70 -17.12
C ILE A 81 -12.96 2.40 -17.72
N LEU A 82 -13.11 2.33 -19.06
CA LEU A 82 -13.57 1.12 -19.73
C LEU A 82 -12.65 -0.09 -19.46
N ALA A 83 -11.34 0.12 -19.47
CA ALA A 83 -10.38 -0.93 -19.14
C ALA A 83 -10.53 -1.41 -17.69
N ALA A 84 -10.77 -0.51 -16.75
CA ALA A 84 -11.03 -0.86 -15.36
C ALA A 84 -12.34 -1.64 -15.19
N ASP A 85 -13.41 -1.26 -15.90
CA ASP A 85 -14.68 -1.99 -15.90
C ASP A 85 -14.52 -3.42 -16.44
N LEU A 86 -13.70 -3.61 -17.48
CA LEU A 86 -13.38 -4.93 -18.01
C LEU A 86 -12.61 -5.79 -17.00
N ASP A 87 -11.59 -5.22 -16.35
CA ASP A 87 -10.80 -5.93 -15.34
C ASP A 87 -11.64 -6.27 -14.08
N LEU A 88 -12.63 -5.44 -13.76
CA LEU A 88 -13.55 -5.62 -12.63
C LEU A 88 -14.76 -6.50 -12.95
N ALA A 89 -15.02 -6.84 -14.22
CA ALA A 89 -16.20 -7.60 -14.61
C ALA A 89 -16.32 -8.91 -13.82
N GLY A 90 -17.43 -9.06 -13.07
CA GLY A 90 -17.68 -10.23 -12.21
C GLY A 90 -16.89 -10.27 -10.90
N ARG A 91 -16.17 -9.20 -10.54
CA ARG A 91 -15.38 -9.08 -9.30
C ARG A 91 -15.89 -7.93 -8.44
N LYS A 92 -15.71 -8.04 -7.13
CA LYS A 92 -15.93 -6.91 -6.21
C LYS A 92 -14.67 -6.03 -6.19
N PRO A 93 -14.79 -4.69 -6.29
CA PRO A 93 -13.66 -3.79 -6.09
C PRO A 93 -13.03 -4.03 -4.72
N TYR A 94 -11.70 -4.00 -4.68
CA TYR A 94 -10.93 -4.15 -3.45
C TYR A 94 -9.66 -3.33 -3.53
N TYR A 95 -9.15 -2.98 -2.36
CA TYR A 95 -7.81 -2.47 -2.17
C TYR A 95 -7.09 -3.36 -1.15
N VAL A 96 -5.88 -3.81 -1.50
CA VAL A 96 -5.07 -4.68 -0.66
C VAL A 96 -3.64 -4.14 -0.63
N MET A 97 -3.08 -4.05 0.57
CA MET A 97 -1.64 -3.95 0.79
C MET A 97 -1.23 -5.13 1.64
N ASP A 98 -0.17 -5.81 1.25
CA ASP A 98 0.36 -6.95 1.99
C ASP A 98 1.83 -6.70 2.31
N PHE A 99 2.17 -6.88 3.58
CA PHE A 99 3.50 -6.64 4.10
C PHE A 99 4.01 -7.91 4.76
N ALA A 100 5.24 -8.27 4.43
CA ALA A 100 5.98 -9.33 5.09
C ALA A 100 7.33 -8.78 5.54
N LEU A 101 7.66 -9.02 6.81
CA LEU A 101 8.91 -8.67 7.44
C LEU A 101 9.55 -9.93 8.00
N THR A 102 10.83 -10.11 7.71
CA THR A 102 11.65 -11.19 8.28
C THR A 102 12.84 -10.58 8.99
N GLY A 103 13.21 -11.16 10.13
CA GLY A 103 14.29 -10.62 10.96
C GLY A 103 14.49 -11.43 12.22
N THR A 104 14.81 -10.75 13.32
CA THR A 104 15.06 -11.38 14.62
C THR A 104 14.21 -10.70 15.69
N ALA A 105 13.51 -11.49 16.51
CA ALA A 105 12.76 -11.02 17.68
C ALA A 105 13.31 -11.75 18.91
N SER A 106 13.67 -11.01 19.97
CA SER A 106 14.25 -11.59 21.20
C SER A 106 15.43 -12.57 20.95
N GLY A 107 16.26 -12.28 19.95
CA GLY A 107 17.43 -13.09 19.59
C GLY A 107 17.13 -14.33 18.74
N THR A 108 15.87 -14.58 18.36
CA THR A 108 15.50 -15.71 17.50
C THR A 108 14.95 -15.26 16.14
N PRO A 109 15.19 -16.02 15.05
CA PRO A 109 14.60 -15.72 13.76
C PRO A 109 13.07 -15.65 13.84
N ALA A 110 12.50 -14.58 13.29
CA ALA A 110 11.06 -14.33 13.33
C ALA A 110 10.57 -13.74 12.02
N THR A 111 9.28 -13.96 11.74
CA THR A 111 8.54 -13.30 10.68
C THR A 111 7.35 -12.56 11.28
N ALA A 112 7.01 -11.43 10.68
CA ALA A 112 5.83 -10.64 11.00
C ALA A 112 5.17 -10.22 9.69
N GLY A 113 3.85 -10.15 9.66
CA GLY A 113 3.14 -9.69 8.48
C GLY A 113 1.89 -8.90 8.82
N LEU A 114 1.43 -8.13 7.83
CA LEU A 114 0.22 -7.33 7.89
C LEU A 114 -0.43 -7.35 6.51
N THR A 115 -1.67 -7.82 6.44
CA THR A 115 -2.53 -7.60 5.29
C THR A 115 -3.55 -6.53 5.65
N LEU A 116 -3.55 -5.42 4.89
CA LEU A 116 -4.59 -4.40 4.92
C LEU A 116 -5.56 -4.66 3.78
N ARG A 117 -6.86 -4.75 4.08
CA ARG A 117 -7.94 -4.80 3.08
C ARG A 117 -8.90 -3.65 3.28
N ALA A 118 -9.22 -2.95 2.20
CA ALA A 118 -10.25 -1.91 2.22
C ALA A 118 -11.17 -2.04 1.00
N ALA A 119 -12.42 -1.62 1.15
CA ALA A 119 -13.35 -1.56 0.03
C ALA A 119 -12.99 -0.45 -0.98
N SER A 120 -12.20 0.54 -0.55
CA SER A 120 -11.84 1.70 -1.36
C SER A 120 -10.54 2.33 -0.84
N SER A 121 -9.54 2.46 -1.72
CA SER A 121 -8.32 3.22 -1.43
C SER A 121 -8.63 4.70 -1.18
N TYR A 122 -9.63 5.27 -1.84
CA TYR A 122 -10.04 6.67 -1.64
C TYR A 122 -10.58 6.92 -0.23
N ARG A 123 -11.36 5.98 0.33
CA ARG A 123 -11.82 6.09 1.72
C ARG A 123 -10.66 6.02 2.70
N LEU A 124 -9.69 5.13 2.46
CA LEU A 124 -8.48 5.04 3.26
C LEU A 124 -7.68 6.35 3.21
N THR A 125 -7.44 6.89 2.02
CA THR A 125 -6.75 8.17 1.83
C THR A 125 -7.50 9.33 2.50
N ALA A 126 -8.83 9.38 2.39
CA ALA A 126 -9.65 10.40 3.01
C ALA A 126 -9.59 10.34 4.54
N ALA A 127 -9.61 9.14 5.13
CA ALA A 127 -9.50 8.95 6.58
C ALA A 127 -8.14 9.44 7.09
N VAL A 128 -7.04 9.04 6.45
CA VAL A 128 -5.70 9.54 6.80
C VAL A 128 -5.60 11.05 6.60
N GLY A 129 -6.15 11.59 5.52
CA GLY A 129 -6.18 13.03 5.27
C GLY A 129 -6.94 13.82 6.35
N ALA A 130 -8.06 13.27 6.84
CA ALA A 130 -8.81 13.88 7.95
C ALA A 130 -8.00 13.90 9.25
N LEU A 131 -7.24 12.82 9.55
CA LEU A 131 -6.34 12.78 10.70
C LEU A 131 -5.21 13.80 10.58
N VAL A 132 -4.66 14.02 9.38
CA VAL A 132 -3.67 15.08 9.14
C VAL A 132 -4.26 16.46 9.44
N VAL A 133 -5.45 16.77 8.90
CA VAL A 133 -6.11 18.06 9.15
C VAL A 133 -6.36 18.26 10.64
N ASP A 134 -6.82 17.23 11.33
CA ASP A 134 -7.06 17.27 12.77
C ASP A 134 -5.78 17.51 13.59
N ALA A 135 -4.66 16.83 13.27
CA ALA A 135 -3.37 17.06 13.90
C ALA A 135 -2.85 18.50 13.69
N VAL A 136 -3.05 19.06 12.49
CA VAL A 136 -2.72 20.47 12.20
C VAL A 136 -3.56 21.42 13.05
N LEU A 137 -4.87 21.19 13.15
CA LEU A 137 -5.77 22.05 13.94
C LEU A 137 -5.47 21.99 15.44
N ARG A 138 -4.94 20.87 15.94
CA ARG A 138 -4.49 20.70 17.33
C ARG A 138 -3.09 21.27 17.61
N GLY A 139 -2.38 21.74 16.58
CA GLY A 139 -1.01 22.22 16.73
C GLY A 139 0.01 21.10 16.97
N GLU A 140 -0.32 19.86 16.62
CA GLU A 140 0.57 18.69 16.72
C GLU A 140 1.57 18.66 15.55
N ALA A 141 1.23 19.30 14.42
CA ALA A 141 2.11 19.39 13.26
C ALA A 141 3.12 20.55 13.37
N PRO A 142 4.43 20.32 13.17
CA PRO A 142 5.41 21.39 13.13
C PRO A 142 5.13 22.36 11.97
N ALA A 143 5.57 23.61 12.09
CA ALA A 143 5.47 24.58 11.00
C ALA A 143 6.26 24.11 9.75
N GLY A 144 5.71 24.35 8.56
CA GLY A 144 6.35 23.99 7.29
C GLY A 144 5.66 22.83 6.56
N VAL A 145 6.39 22.20 5.63
CA VAL A 145 5.91 21.07 4.83
C VAL A 145 6.46 19.78 5.40
N HIS A 146 5.57 18.83 5.70
CA HIS A 146 5.90 17.56 6.35
C HIS A 146 5.20 16.39 5.66
N PHE A 147 5.75 15.18 5.81
CA PHE A 147 5.02 13.96 5.43
C PHE A 147 4.07 13.57 6.56
N ALA A 148 2.88 13.07 6.20
CA ALA A 148 1.89 12.64 7.19
C ALA A 148 2.44 11.55 8.13
N CYS A 149 3.27 10.64 7.62
CA CYS A 149 3.91 9.58 8.41
C CYS A 149 4.91 10.09 9.46
N ASP A 150 5.40 11.33 9.31
CA ASP A 150 6.36 11.94 10.24
C ASP A 150 5.66 12.77 11.32
N VAL A 151 4.36 13.02 11.16
CA VAL A 151 3.55 13.89 12.03
C VAL A 151 2.49 13.08 12.80
N LEU A 152 1.87 12.10 12.15
CA LEU A 152 0.82 11.30 12.76
C LEU A 152 1.41 10.16 13.59
N GLU A 153 0.89 10.01 14.81
CA GLU A 153 1.17 8.84 15.67
C GLU A 153 0.59 7.56 15.04
N PRO A 154 1.43 6.56 14.68
CA PRO A 154 0.99 5.36 13.96
C PRO A 154 -0.13 4.59 14.67
N ASP A 155 -0.02 4.42 15.99
CA ASP A 155 -1.01 3.67 16.78
C ASP A 155 -2.38 4.34 16.76
N ARG A 156 -2.41 5.68 16.76
CA ARG A 156 -3.65 6.45 16.66
C ARG A 156 -4.29 6.28 15.29
N VAL A 157 -3.48 6.26 14.22
CA VAL A 157 -3.97 6.01 12.86
C VAL A 157 -4.55 4.60 12.75
N VAL A 158 -3.80 3.58 13.16
CA VAL A 158 -4.23 2.18 13.11
C VAL A 158 -5.52 1.97 13.92
N ARG A 159 -5.60 2.52 15.14
CA ARG A 159 -6.80 2.48 15.97
C ARG A 159 -8.00 3.10 15.26
N HIS A 160 -7.81 4.30 14.69
CA HIS A 160 -8.88 4.99 13.97
C HIS A 160 -9.41 4.16 12.78
N LEU A 161 -8.51 3.56 11.99
CA LEU A 161 -8.90 2.73 10.85
C LEU A 161 -9.72 1.51 11.27
N ARG A 162 -9.41 0.91 12.42
CA ARG A 162 -10.16 -0.23 12.99
C ARG A 162 -11.52 0.18 13.54
N GLU A 163 -11.54 1.19 14.42
CA GLU A 163 -12.76 1.65 15.10
C GLU A 163 -13.84 2.11 14.10
N HIS A 164 -13.42 2.68 12.97
CA HIS A 164 -14.33 3.20 11.94
C HIS A 164 -14.50 2.25 10.76
N ALA A 165 -13.99 1.02 10.85
CA ALA A 165 -14.04 -0.01 9.81
C ALA A 165 -13.61 0.52 8.41
N VAL A 166 -12.62 1.40 8.38
CA VAL A 166 -12.07 1.96 7.13
C VAL A 166 -11.25 0.89 6.40
N ALA A 167 -10.55 0.06 7.16
CA ALA A 167 -9.81 -1.09 6.66
C ALA A 167 -9.85 -2.26 7.65
N ASP A 168 -9.86 -3.47 7.11
CA ASP A 168 -9.59 -4.71 7.83
C ASP A 168 -8.07 -4.92 7.88
N LEU A 169 -7.54 -5.16 9.08
CA LEU A 169 -6.11 -5.30 9.33
C LEU A 169 -5.87 -6.68 9.94
N ARG A 170 -5.21 -7.56 9.17
CA ARG A 170 -4.87 -8.91 9.61
C ARG A 170 -3.36 -9.01 9.85
N LEU A 171 -2.96 -9.24 11.09
CA LEU A 171 -1.58 -9.52 11.45
C LEU A 171 -1.26 -11.02 11.32
N THR A 172 0.00 -11.32 11.04
CA THR A 172 0.54 -12.69 10.97
C THR A 172 1.92 -12.78 11.64
N GLY A 173 2.34 -14.00 11.99
CA GLY A 173 3.62 -14.25 12.64
C GLY A 173 3.72 -13.59 14.03
N ALA A 174 4.89 -13.04 14.34
CA ALA A 174 5.16 -12.40 15.63
C ALA A 174 4.25 -11.19 15.91
N ALA A 175 3.78 -10.49 14.87
CA ALA A 175 2.87 -9.36 15.01
C ALA A 175 1.50 -9.77 15.57
N ALA A 176 0.99 -10.95 15.17
CA ALA A 176 -0.27 -11.47 15.71
C ALA A 176 -0.17 -11.87 17.20
N GLY A 177 1.02 -12.29 17.65
CA GLY A 177 1.26 -12.63 19.05
C GLY A 177 1.38 -11.41 19.97
N ALA A 178 1.90 -10.29 19.45
CA ALA A 178 2.01 -9.05 20.21
C ALA A 178 0.63 -8.47 20.58
N GLU A 179 -0.32 -8.46 19.65
CA GLU A 179 -1.69 -7.99 19.94
C GLU A 179 -2.40 -8.80 21.03
N GLN A 180 -2.28 -10.12 21.00
CA GLN A 180 -2.88 -10.98 22.03
C GLN A 180 -2.28 -10.73 23.42
N THR A 181 -1.03 -10.28 23.47
CA THR A 181 -0.36 -9.94 24.73
C THR A 181 -0.84 -8.59 25.26
N GLU A 182 -1.14 -7.62 24.39
CA GLU A 182 -1.69 -6.32 24.78
C GLU A 182 -3.17 -6.39 25.22
N GLU A 183 -3.99 -7.22 24.55
CA GLU A 183 -5.40 -7.44 24.96
C GLU A 183 -5.54 -8.24 26.26
N GLY A 184 -4.55 -9.08 26.62
CA GLY A 184 -4.55 -9.90 27.83
C GLY A 184 -4.07 -9.22 29.11
N VAL A 185 -3.72 -7.94 29.06
CA VAL A 185 -3.16 -7.15 30.18
C VAL A 185 -4.13 -6.09 30.72
N LEU A 186 -5.38 -6.05 30.23
CA LEU A 186 -6.44 -5.15 30.72
C LEU A 186 -7.24 -5.73 31.90
#